data_AF-A0A178K8P3-F1
#
_entry.id   AF-A0A178K8P3-F1
#
_cell.length_a   1.000
_cell.length_b   1.000
_cell.length_c   1.000
_cell.angle_alpha   90.00
_cell.angle_beta   90.00
_cell.angle_gamma   90.00
#
_symmetry.space_group_name_H-M   'P 1'
#
loop_
_entity.id
_entity.type
_entity.pdbx_description
1 polymer ?
#
loop_
_entity_poly.entity_id
_entity_poly.type
_entity_poly.pdbx_seq_one_letter_code
_entity_poly.pdbx_strand_id
1 'polypeptide(L)'
;MKKSIIALALASTSFTSVAAVADFQYVNVNDVMNQIDKAEKHGAIVYRGEKAISVHNPLTGQKVVFTKNGDKYKVLDGMMVHDLEVDSRGSIVKVNGNEAHISVSIDDKEMIDSERAERDANRNSSANNASDIRKIRDELDKNSKAAYDVVEKEYTAAAKHVAKQDARITTLEQDFSKMAQRQDALENRMDKVEKKMDSVMAGVHAVTNARPFVQDGQTAVGVGTGFAGSAQSVAIGAAHSFEDSAWSMSASMNVTTGSGVKTNVSGGVGAHYVF
;
A
#
# COMPACT_ATOMS: atom_id res chain seq x y z
N MET A 1 8.88 -46.58 36.49
CA MET A 1 8.20 -47.83 36.05
C MET A 1 8.69 -48.17 34.66
N LYS A 2 9.39 -49.31 34.48
CA LYS A 2 9.92 -49.75 33.19
C LYS A 2 8.75 -50.20 32.30
N LYS A 3 8.54 -49.53 31.17
CA LYS A 3 7.57 -49.95 30.16
C LYS A 3 8.17 -51.12 29.39
N SER A 4 7.78 -52.34 29.74
CA SER A 4 8.10 -53.53 28.96
C SER A 4 7.40 -53.40 27.61
N ILE A 5 8.16 -53.10 26.57
CA ILE A 5 7.69 -53.06 25.19
C ILE A 5 7.43 -54.52 24.80
N ILE A 6 6.16 -54.92 24.80
CA ILE A 6 5.73 -56.19 24.23
C ILE A 6 5.98 -56.04 22.72
N ALA A 7 7.01 -56.71 22.22
CA ALA A 7 7.17 -56.91 20.79
C ALA A 7 6.00 -57.78 20.33
N LEU A 8 4.91 -57.12 19.95
CA LEU A 8 3.80 -57.75 19.27
C LEU A 8 4.38 -58.20 17.93
N ALA A 9 4.85 -59.44 17.86
CA ALA A 9 5.05 -60.11 16.58
C ALA A 9 3.66 -60.16 15.93
N LEU A 10 3.33 -59.12 15.15
CA LEU A 10 2.35 -59.24 14.10
C LEU A 10 2.91 -60.31 13.18
N ALA A 11 2.58 -61.57 13.47
CA ALA A 11 2.60 -62.61 12.47
C ALA A 11 1.70 -62.09 11.37
N SER A 12 2.34 -61.66 10.29
CA SER A 12 1.74 -61.43 9.00
C SER A 12 0.98 -62.67 8.59
N THR A 13 -0.30 -62.77 8.96
CA THR A 13 -1.24 -63.70 8.34
C THR A 13 -1.69 -63.10 7.00
N SER A 14 -0.72 -62.94 6.10
CA SER A 14 -0.94 -62.98 4.67
C SER A 14 -0.88 -64.44 4.26
N PHE A 15 -2.03 -65.12 4.31
CA PHE A 15 -2.19 -66.45 3.70
C PHE A 15 -2.34 -66.28 2.19
N THR A 16 -1.21 -66.29 1.49
CA THR A 16 -1.12 -66.81 0.13
C THR A 16 0.17 -67.60 0.02
N SER A 17 0.02 -68.89 -0.26
CA SER A 17 1.08 -69.84 -0.59
C SER A 17 2.05 -69.29 -1.63
N VAL A 18 3.32 -69.13 -1.26
CA VAL A 18 4.57 -69.49 -1.96
C VAL A 18 5.71 -68.89 -1.12
N ALA A 19 6.74 -69.69 -0.86
CA ALA A 19 7.90 -69.39 -0.03
C ALA A 19 8.48 -67.98 -0.26
N ALA A 20 8.48 -67.16 0.80
CA ALA A 20 9.19 -65.89 0.85
C ALA A 20 9.97 -65.82 2.16
N VAL A 21 11.29 -65.74 2.00
CA VAL A 21 12.28 -65.46 3.04
C VAL A 21 11.83 -64.21 3.80
N ALA A 22 11.63 -64.35 5.10
CA ALA A 22 11.29 -63.24 5.96
C ALA A 22 12.53 -62.35 6.10
N ASP A 23 12.63 -61.33 5.25
CA ASP A 23 13.54 -60.21 5.44
C ASP A 23 13.17 -59.55 6.77
N PHE A 24 14.08 -59.60 7.74
CA PHE A 24 13.95 -58.79 8.95
C PHE A 24 14.18 -57.33 8.55
N GLN A 25 13.11 -56.64 8.16
CA GLN A 25 13.13 -55.19 8.07
C GLN A 25 13.33 -54.65 9.49
N TYR A 26 14.45 -53.96 9.70
CA TYR A 26 14.63 -53.11 10.87
C TYR A 26 13.62 -51.96 10.77
N VAL A 27 12.43 -52.18 11.33
CA VAL A 27 11.41 -51.13 11.35
C VAL A 27 11.78 -50.15 12.45
N ASN A 28 11.86 -48.87 12.10
CA ASN A 28 12.08 -47.81 13.06
C ASN A 28 10.95 -47.85 14.10
N VAL A 29 11.32 -47.95 15.38
CA VAL A 29 10.37 -48.04 16.49
C VAL A 29 9.37 -46.87 16.45
N ASN A 30 9.79 -45.68 16.02
CA ASN A 30 8.90 -44.53 15.89
C ASN A 30 7.89 -44.69 14.75
N ASP A 31 8.25 -45.31 13.64
CA ASP A 31 7.32 -45.55 12.53
C ASP A 31 6.31 -46.63 12.89
N VAL A 32 6.72 -47.67 13.62
CA VAL A 32 5.81 -48.66 14.20
C VAL A 32 4.83 -47.99 15.15
N MET A 33 5.31 -47.15 16.07
CA MET A 33 4.46 -46.44 17.03
C MET A 33 3.50 -45.46 16.33
N ASN A 34 3.96 -44.76 15.29
CA ASN A 34 3.10 -43.88 14.49
C ASN A 34 2.03 -44.64 13.71
N GLN A 35 2.33 -45.84 13.22
CA GLN A 35 1.33 -46.70 12.57
C GLN A 35 0.31 -47.26 13.56
N ILE A 36 0.75 -47.61 14.77
CA ILE A 36 -0.15 -48.03 15.87
C ILE A 36 -1.08 -46.86 16.24
N ASP A 37 -0.55 -45.65 16.45
CA ASP A 37 -1.34 -44.45 16.76
C ASP A 37 -2.38 -44.14 15.68
N LYS A 38 -2.01 -44.31 14.40
CA LYS A 38 -2.95 -44.16 13.28
C LYS A 38 -4.02 -45.25 13.29
N ALA A 39 -3.65 -46.50 13.53
CA ALA A 39 -4.58 -47.62 13.60
C ALA A 39 -5.56 -47.49 14.78
N GLU A 40 -5.11 -46.99 15.94
CA GLU A 40 -5.98 -46.63 17.07
C GLU A 40 -6.97 -45.52 16.71
N LYS A 41 -6.48 -44.42 16.12
CA LYS A 41 -7.33 -43.28 15.71
C LYS A 41 -8.38 -43.67 14.67
N HIS A 42 -8.08 -44.64 13.81
CA HIS A 42 -9.01 -45.17 12.81
C HIS A 42 -9.91 -46.30 13.34
N GLY A 43 -9.85 -46.63 14.64
CA GLY A 43 -10.69 -47.65 15.26
C GLY A 43 -10.35 -49.09 14.87
N ALA A 44 -9.21 -49.30 14.22
CA ALA A 44 -8.71 -50.63 13.87
C ALA A 44 -8.13 -51.36 15.10
N ILE A 45 -7.78 -50.63 16.16
CA ILE A 45 -7.38 -51.18 17.46
C ILE A 45 -8.30 -50.60 18.53
N VAL A 46 -8.99 -51.47 19.27
CA VAL A 46 -9.88 -51.09 20.37
C VAL A 46 -9.45 -51.80 21.64
N TYR A 47 -9.04 -51.02 22.64
CA TYR A 47 -8.75 -51.51 23.99
C TYR A 47 -10.05 -51.74 24.77
N ARG A 48 -10.28 -52.96 25.25
CA ARG A 48 -11.39 -53.27 26.17
C ARG A 48 -10.83 -53.74 27.52
N GLY A 49 -10.39 -52.78 28.32
CA GLY A 49 -9.79 -53.01 29.64
C GLY A 49 -8.32 -53.46 29.60
N GLU A 50 -7.72 -53.74 30.77
CA GLU A 50 -6.30 -54.09 30.90
C GLU A 50 -5.91 -55.45 30.30
N LYS A 51 -6.88 -56.28 29.93
CA LYS A 51 -6.66 -57.70 29.60
C LYS A 51 -7.10 -58.11 28.20
N ALA A 52 -7.73 -57.23 27.42
CA ALA A 52 -8.19 -57.59 26.07
C ALA A 52 -7.97 -56.47 25.03
N ILE A 53 -7.40 -56.86 23.88
CA ILE A 53 -7.21 -56.00 22.71
C ILE A 53 -7.99 -56.60 21.54
N SER A 54 -8.83 -55.81 20.89
CA SER A 54 -9.51 -56.20 19.67
C SER A 54 -8.87 -55.47 18.49
N VAL A 55 -8.41 -56.21 17.50
CA VAL A 55 -7.95 -55.67 16.22
C VAL A 55 -9.02 -55.96 15.17
N HIS A 56 -9.44 -54.91 14.46
CA HIS A 56 -10.42 -54.98 13.40
C HIS A 56 -9.77 -54.58 12.08
N ASN A 57 -9.89 -55.42 11.07
CA ASN A 57 -9.49 -55.07 9.72
C ASN A 57 -10.66 -54.39 9.00
N PRO A 58 -10.58 -53.08 8.71
CA PRO A 58 -11.68 -52.35 8.09
C PRO A 58 -11.94 -52.74 6.63
N LEU A 59 -10.97 -53.38 5.96
CA LEU A 59 -11.11 -53.78 4.55
C LEU A 59 -11.78 -55.16 4.40
N THR A 60 -11.51 -56.09 5.32
CA THR A 60 -12.02 -57.46 5.24
C THR A 60 -13.17 -57.74 6.21
N GLY A 61 -13.42 -56.84 7.18
CA GLY A 61 -14.39 -57.03 8.26
C GLY A 61 -13.95 -58.03 9.34
N GLN A 62 -12.77 -58.64 9.20
CA GLN A 62 -12.24 -59.63 10.13
C GLN A 62 -11.92 -58.98 11.48
N LYS A 63 -12.18 -59.72 12.56
CA LYS A 63 -11.94 -59.27 13.93
C LYS A 63 -11.14 -60.31 14.68
N VAL A 64 -10.00 -59.91 15.19
CA VAL A 64 -9.14 -60.73 16.04
C VAL A 64 -9.15 -60.16 17.45
N VAL A 65 -9.45 -60.99 18.45
CA VAL A 65 -9.47 -60.57 19.86
C VAL A 65 -8.40 -61.31 20.62
N PHE A 66 -7.49 -60.56 21.23
CA PHE A 66 -6.42 -61.05 22.08
C PHE A 66 -6.83 -60.85 23.54
N THR A 67 -6.84 -61.92 24.34
CA THR A 67 -7.08 -61.86 25.79
C THR A 67 -5.87 -62.40 26.55
N LYS A 68 -5.30 -61.60 27.45
CA LYS A 68 -4.13 -61.98 28.25
C LYS A 68 -4.52 -62.50 29.63
N ASN A 69 -3.96 -63.64 30.01
CA ASN A 69 -4.08 -64.20 31.36
C ASN A 69 -2.72 -64.73 31.84
N GLY A 70 -1.91 -63.86 32.46
CA GLY A 70 -0.52 -64.16 32.81
C GLY A 70 0.37 -64.27 31.58
N ASP A 71 1.11 -65.38 31.48
CA ASP A 71 2.00 -65.70 30.34
C ASP A 71 1.26 -66.44 29.21
N LYS A 72 -0.07 -66.60 29.34
CA LYS A 72 -0.94 -67.21 28.33
C LYS A 72 -1.77 -66.14 27.62
N TYR A 73 -1.91 -66.28 26.31
CA TYR A 73 -2.74 -65.43 25.46
C TYR A 73 -3.78 -66.29 24.76
N LYS A 74 -5.03 -65.83 24.75
CA LYS A 74 -6.08 -66.39 23.90
C LYS A 74 -6.29 -65.49 22.71
N VAL A 75 -6.17 -66.02 21.50
CA VAL A 75 -6.44 -65.31 20.24
C VAL A 75 -7.71 -65.89 19.64
N LEU A 76 -8.76 -65.07 19.58
CA LEU A 76 -9.97 -65.40 18.83
C LEU A 76 -9.87 -64.77 17.46
N ASP A 77 -9.77 -65.58 16.42
CA ASP A 77 -9.85 -65.15 15.03
C ASP A 77 -11.09 -65.75 14.38
N GLY A 78 -12.15 -64.95 14.24
CA GLY A 78 -13.47 -65.44 13.83
C GLY A 78 -14.04 -66.47 14.82
N MET A 79 -14.17 -67.73 14.38
CA MET A 79 -14.63 -68.86 15.21
C MET A 79 -13.50 -69.72 15.78
N MET A 80 -12.24 -69.47 15.38
CA MET A 80 -11.09 -70.22 15.87
C MET A 80 -10.57 -69.60 17.17
N VAL A 81 -10.28 -70.45 18.16
CA VAL A 81 -9.63 -70.03 19.41
C VAL A 81 -8.24 -70.66 19.46
N HIS A 82 -7.22 -69.82 19.57
CA HIS A 82 -5.84 -70.25 19.75
C HIS A 82 -5.33 -69.88 21.14
N ASP A 83 -4.85 -70.87 21.89
CA ASP A 83 -4.15 -70.69 23.15
C ASP A 83 -2.64 -70.60 22.88
N LEU A 84 -2.04 -69.45 23.14
CA LEU A 84 -0.61 -69.18 22.99
C LEU A 84 0.06 -69.13 24.37
N GLU A 85 1.19 -69.80 24.53
CA GLU A 85 2.12 -69.56 25.65
C GLU A 85 3.34 -68.82 25.14
N VAL A 86 3.77 -67.79 25.88
CA VAL A 86 5.01 -67.08 25.59
C VAL A 86 6.05 -67.29 26.70
N ASP A 87 7.32 -67.18 26.36
CA ASP A 87 8.39 -67.16 27.34
C ASP A 87 8.57 -65.77 27.99
N SER A 88 9.50 -65.68 28.95
CA SER A 88 9.87 -64.43 29.63
C SER A 88 10.39 -63.31 28.72
N ARG A 89 10.73 -63.61 27.45
CA ARG A 89 11.18 -62.64 26.44
C ARG A 89 10.04 -62.25 25.48
N GLY A 90 8.86 -62.85 25.64
CA GLY A 90 7.69 -62.60 24.80
C GLY A 90 7.63 -63.43 23.52
N SER A 91 8.49 -64.44 23.37
CA SER A 91 8.47 -65.34 22.20
C SER A 91 7.43 -66.44 22.39
N ILE A 92 6.65 -66.75 21.35
CA ILE A 92 5.64 -67.82 21.38
C ILE A 92 6.36 -69.17 21.46
N VAL A 93 6.12 -69.90 22.54
CA VAL A 93 6.72 -71.23 22.79
C VAL A 93 5.74 -72.37 22.60
N LYS A 94 4.43 -72.12 22.73
CA LYS A 94 3.38 -73.10 22.39
C LYS A 94 2.18 -72.47 21.72
N VAL A 95 1.57 -73.21 20.80
CA VAL A 95 0.29 -72.90 20.17
C VAL A 95 -0.64 -74.11 20.36
N ASN A 96 -1.78 -73.91 21.01
CA ASN A 96 -2.77 -74.94 21.32
C ASN A 96 -2.19 -76.16 22.05
N GLY A 97 -1.23 -75.92 22.95
CA GLY A 97 -0.56 -76.97 23.74
C GLY A 97 0.60 -77.67 23.04
N ASN A 98 0.83 -77.43 21.74
CA ASN A 98 1.95 -77.98 20.99
C ASN A 98 3.15 -77.02 21.00
N GLU A 99 4.37 -77.56 21.11
CA GLU A 99 5.59 -76.77 21.04
C GLU A 99 5.71 -76.07 19.68
N ALA A 100 5.88 -74.75 19.72
CA ALA A 100 6.07 -73.93 18.53
C ALA A 100 7.53 -74.05 18.07
N HIS A 101 7.85 -75.11 17.34
CA HIS A 101 9.12 -75.18 16.64
C HIS A 101 9.10 -74.20 15.47
N ILE A 102 9.72 -73.04 15.63
CA ILE A 102 10.03 -72.14 14.51
C ILE A 102 11.22 -72.75 13.76
N SER A 103 10.95 -73.66 12.82
CA SER A 103 11.94 -74.03 11.82
C SER A 103 11.92 -72.96 10.72
N VAL A 104 12.82 -71.98 10.81
CA VAL A 104 13.09 -71.07 9.68
C VAL A 104 13.91 -71.86 8.67
N SER A 105 13.26 -72.32 7.59
CA SER A 105 13.95 -72.73 6.38
C SER A 105 14.35 -71.47 5.62
N ILE A 106 15.60 -71.04 5.76
CA ILE A 106 16.16 -70.00 4.90
C ILE A 106 16.47 -70.67 3.57
N ASP A 107 15.60 -70.46 2.58
CA ASP A 107 15.92 -70.74 1.18
C ASP A 107 16.99 -69.72 0.76
N ASP A 108 18.17 -70.19 0.32
CA ASP A 108 19.28 -69.37 -0.20
C ASP A 108 18.89 -68.65 -1.50
N LYS A 109 17.94 -67.72 -1.44
CA LYS A 109 17.75 -66.71 -2.47
C LYS A 109 18.63 -65.53 -2.11
N GLU A 110 19.49 -65.12 -3.04
CA GLU A 110 20.39 -63.98 -2.92
C GLU A 110 19.68 -62.81 -2.23
N MET A 111 20.23 -62.38 -1.10
CA MET A 111 19.78 -61.18 -0.40
C MET A 111 19.82 -60.02 -1.40
N ILE A 112 18.72 -59.26 -1.51
CA ILE A 112 18.73 -58.00 -2.23
C ILE A 112 19.83 -57.15 -1.60
N ASP A 113 20.83 -56.79 -2.40
CA ASP A 113 21.97 -55.99 -1.99
C ASP A 113 21.49 -54.71 -1.29
N SER A 114 21.52 -54.72 0.04
CA SER A 114 21.04 -53.62 0.88
C SER A 114 21.73 -52.29 0.55
N GLU A 115 22.98 -52.34 0.07
CA GLU A 115 23.68 -51.15 -0.40
C GLU A 115 23.08 -50.59 -1.68
N ARG A 116 22.55 -51.45 -2.57
CA ARG A 116 21.88 -51.03 -3.80
C ARG A 116 20.56 -50.31 -3.50
N ALA A 117 19.77 -50.83 -2.56
CA ALA A 117 18.53 -50.19 -2.12
C ALA A 117 18.81 -48.82 -1.48
N GLU A 118 19.84 -48.70 -0.65
CA GLU A 118 20.26 -47.44 -0.03
C GLU A 118 20.81 -46.43 -1.06
N ARG A 119 21.62 -46.90 -2.02
CA ARG A 119 22.09 -46.09 -3.16
C ARG A 119 20.94 -45.53 -3.99
N ASP A 120 19.93 -46.34 -4.28
CA ASP A 120 18.77 -45.93 -5.07
C ASP A 120 17.88 -44.93 -4.30
N ALA A 121 17.68 -45.13 -2.99
CA ALA A 121 16.97 -44.18 -2.13
C ALA A 121 17.70 -42.81 -2.05
N ASN A 122 19.02 -42.82 -1.87
CA ASN A 122 19.84 -41.61 -1.84
C ASN A 122 19.85 -40.88 -3.20
N ARG A 123 19.88 -41.63 -4.31
CA ARG A 123 19.78 -41.07 -5.66
C ARG A 123 18.43 -40.38 -5.88
N ASN A 124 17.33 -41.00 -5.45
CA ASN A 124 16.00 -40.40 -5.57
C ASN A 124 15.84 -39.15 -4.69
N SER A 125 16.35 -39.17 -3.46
CA SER A 125 16.35 -37.99 -2.58
C SER A 125 17.14 -36.82 -3.19
N SER A 126 18.33 -37.10 -3.73
CA SER A 126 19.16 -36.09 -4.39
C SER A 126 18.51 -35.52 -5.65
N ALA A 127 17.84 -36.36 -6.45
CA ALA A 127 17.11 -35.93 -7.64
C ALA A 127 15.91 -35.04 -7.30
N ASN A 128 15.16 -35.39 -6.25
CA ASN A 128 14.05 -34.57 -5.74
C ASN A 128 14.55 -33.21 -5.24
N ASN A 129 15.61 -33.19 -4.43
CA ASN A 129 16.23 -31.96 -3.96
C ASN A 129 16.70 -31.06 -5.12
N ALA A 130 17.30 -31.65 -6.16
CA ALA A 130 17.71 -30.90 -7.34
C ALA A 130 16.53 -30.30 -8.11
N SER A 131 15.37 -30.99 -8.15
CA SER A 131 14.15 -30.47 -8.76
C SER A 131 13.59 -29.27 -7.98
N ASP A 132 13.51 -29.38 -6.65
CA ASP A 132 12.96 -28.32 -5.81
C ASP A 132 13.86 -27.08 -5.80
N ILE A 133 15.19 -27.25 -5.81
CA ILE A 133 16.14 -26.14 -5.97
C ILE A 133 15.92 -25.40 -7.30
N ARG A 134 15.61 -26.12 -8.39
CA ARG A 134 15.30 -25.48 -9.69
C ARG A 134 14.00 -24.67 -9.62
N LYS A 135 12.94 -25.22 -9.03
CA LYS A 135 11.66 -24.48 -8.86
C LYS A 135 11.86 -23.21 -8.05
N ILE A 136 12.59 -23.30 -6.93
CA ILE A 136 12.90 -22.15 -6.08
C ILE A 136 13.67 -21.09 -6.87
N ARG A 137 14.66 -21.50 -7.68
CA ARG A 137 15.41 -20.58 -8.54
C ARG A 137 14.51 -19.90 -9.57
N ASP A 138 13.65 -20.67 -10.24
CA ASP A 138 12.73 -20.13 -11.26
C ASP A 138 11.72 -19.14 -10.65
N GLU A 139 11.23 -19.41 -9.43
CA GLU A 139 10.38 -18.47 -8.68
C GLU A 139 11.15 -17.23 -8.25
N LEU A 140 12.39 -17.37 -7.80
CA LEU A 140 13.25 -16.25 -7.43
C LEU A 140 13.55 -15.35 -8.63
N ASP A 141 13.84 -15.93 -9.80
CA ASP A 141 14.08 -15.19 -11.04
C ASP A 141 12.82 -14.46 -11.50
N LYS A 142 11.64 -15.09 -11.41
CA LYS A 142 10.36 -14.43 -11.70
C LYS A 142 10.07 -13.28 -10.75
N ASN A 143 10.26 -13.50 -9.45
CA ASN A 143 9.99 -12.50 -8.43
C ASN A 143 10.96 -11.33 -8.51
N SER A 144 12.24 -11.59 -8.76
CA SER A 144 13.24 -10.53 -8.94
C SER A 144 12.94 -9.69 -10.18
N LYS A 145 12.60 -10.32 -11.32
CA LYS A 145 12.19 -9.61 -12.53
C LYS A 145 10.95 -8.74 -12.28
N ALA A 146 9.92 -9.29 -11.62
CA ALA A 146 8.73 -8.52 -11.28
C ALA A 146 9.04 -7.34 -10.35
N ALA A 147 9.95 -7.51 -9.39
CA ALA A 147 10.39 -6.43 -8.53
C ALA A 147 11.10 -5.32 -9.30
N TYR A 148 12.00 -5.67 -10.24
CA TYR A 148 12.64 -4.69 -11.12
C TYR A 148 11.63 -3.93 -11.98
N ASP A 149 10.67 -4.62 -12.59
CA ASP A 149 9.63 -4.01 -13.43
C ASP A 149 8.76 -3.01 -12.62
N VAL A 150 8.45 -3.32 -11.36
CA VAL A 150 7.72 -2.41 -10.46
C VAL A 150 8.55 -1.19 -10.13
N VAL A 151 9.82 -1.38 -9.74
CA VAL A 151 10.73 -0.28 -9.41
C VAL A 151 10.93 0.64 -10.62
N GLU A 152 11.11 0.10 -11.82
CA GLU A 152 11.25 0.89 -13.05
C GLU A 152 9.99 1.71 -13.36
N LYS A 153 8.81 1.11 -13.22
CA LYS A 153 7.53 1.83 -13.42
C LYS A 153 7.36 2.97 -12.41
N GLU A 154 7.62 2.71 -11.14
CA GLU A 154 7.50 3.75 -10.10
C GLU A 154 8.54 4.85 -10.29
N TYR A 155 9.78 4.49 -10.64
CA TYR A 155 10.83 5.46 -10.91
C TYR A 155 10.50 6.35 -12.11
N THR A 156 10.03 5.76 -13.21
CA THR A 156 9.62 6.53 -14.40
C THR A 156 8.38 7.39 -14.15
N ALA A 157 7.44 6.93 -13.32
CA ALA A 157 6.30 7.75 -12.88
C ALA A 157 6.76 8.92 -12.00
N ALA A 158 7.62 8.67 -11.01
CA ALA A 158 8.19 9.69 -10.15
C ALA A 158 8.97 10.75 -10.95
N ALA A 159 9.81 10.33 -11.91
CA ALA A 159 10.54 11.23 -12.79
C ALA A 159 9.58 12.14 -13.61
N LYS A 160 8.48 11.59 -14.12
CA LYS A 160 7.44 12.39 -14.81
C LYS A 160 6.75 13.38 -13.87
N HIS A 161 6.48 12.98 -12.63
CA HIS A 161 5.88 13.86 -11.62
C HIS A 161 6.81 15.03 -11.28
N VAL A 162 8.11 14.75 -11.08
CA VAL A 162 9.13 15.78 -10.83
C VAL A 162 9.24 16.74 -12.02
N ALA A 163 9.34 16.23 -13.25
CA ALA A 163 9.38 17.07 -14.44
C ALA A 163 8.14 17.96 -14.60
N LYS A 164 6.95 17.44 -14.27
CA LYS A 164 5.70 18.21 -14.29
C LYS A 164 5.68 19.28 -13.19
N GLN A 165 6.22 18.98 -12.00
CA GLN A 165 6.33 19.95 -10.92
C GLN A 165 7.31 21.07 -11.28
N ASP A 166 8.46 20.74 -11.85
CA ASP A 166 9.47 21.69 -12.30
C ASP A 166 8.92 22.69 -13.34
N ALA A 167 8.17 22.17 -14.32
CA ALA A 167 7.49 23.02 -15.31
C ALA A 167 6.45 23.95 -14.67
N ARG A 168 5.70 23.46 -13.67
CA ARG A 168 4.73 24.28 -12.91
C ARG A 168 5.42 25.34 -12.06
N ILE A 169 6.53 25.01 -11.42
CA ILE A 169 7.33 25.96 -10.63
C ILE A 169 7.85 27.08 -11.54
N THR A 170 8.43 26.72 -12.69
CA THR A 170 8.88 27.70 -13.70
C THR A 170 7.75 28.62 -14.15
N THR A 171 6.55 28.07 -14.35
CA THR A 171 5.36 28.87 -14.74
C THR A 171 4.95 29.82 -13.61
N LEU A 172 4.93 29.34 -12.35
CA LEU A 172 4.61 30.16 -11.19
C LEU A 172 5.62 31.30 -11.00
N GLU A 173 6.92 31.03 -11.18
CA GLU A 173 7.97 32.07 -11.12
C GLU A 173 7.74 33.17 -12.16
N GLN A 174 7.38 32.80 -13.39
CA GLN A 174 7.05 33.75 -14.44
C GLN A 174 5.80 34.57 -14.10
N ASP A 175 4.78 33.94 -13.52
CA ASP A 175 3.54 34.62 -13.12
C ASP A 175 3.78 35.57 -11.94
N PHE A 176 4.60 35.19 -10.96
CA PHE A 176 5.03 36.10 -9.88
C PHE A 176 5.81 37.30 -10.42
N SER A 177 6.72 37.07 -11.36
CA SER A 177 7.47 38.17 -12.00
C SER A 177 6.54 39.13 -12.75
N LYS A 178 5.57 38.62 -13.50
CA LYS A 178 4.54 39.45 -14.16
C LYS A 178 3.65 40.19 -13.16
N MET A 179 3.32 39.56 -12.03
CA MET A 179 2.51 40.19 -10.99
C MET A 179 3.27 41.35 -10.33
N ALA A 180 4.55 41.18 -10.02
CA ALA A 180 5.41 42.24 -9.51
C ALA A 180 5.48 43.42 -10.49
N GLN A 181 5.73 43.16 -11.77
CA GLN A 181 5.73 44.21 -12.81
C GLN A 181 4.39 44.96 -12.91
N ARG A 182 3.26 44.24 -12.79
CA ARG A 182 1.92 44.86 -12.78
C ARG A 182 1.70 45.71 -11.55
N GLN A 183 2.19 45.27 -10.39
CA GLN A 183 2.11 46.04 -9.15
C GLN A 183 2.92 47.32 -9.27
N ASP A 184 4.18 47.25 -9.71
CA ASP A 184 5.01 48.44 -9.93
C ASP A 184 4.35 49.42 -10.92
N ALA A 185 3.77 48.89 -12.00
CA ALA A 185 3.05 49.71 -12.98
C ALA A 185 1.79 50.34 -12.39
N LEU A 186 1.09 49.65 -11.48
CA LEU A 186 -0.09 50.17 -10.80
C LEU A 186 0.28 51.27 -9.82
N GLU A 187 1.31 51.07 -9.00
CA GLU A 187 1.83 52.06 -8.05
C GLU A 187 2.23 53.34 -8.80
N ASN A 188 3.01 53.22 -9.87
CA ASN A 188 3.37 54.36 -10.73
C ASN A 188 2.15 55.07 -11.34
N ARG A 189 1.08 54.34 -11.68
CA ARG A 189 -0.16 54.93 -12.20
C ARG A 189 -0.94 55.63 -11.10
N MET A 190 -0.99 55.08 -9.88
CA MET A 190 -1.65 55.70 -8.74
C MET A 190 -0.97 57.01 -8.36
N ASP A 191 0.37 57.02 -8.24
CA ASP A 191 1.14 58.25 -8.01
C ASP A 191 0.84 59.33 -9.05
N LYS A 192 0.71 58.93 -10.33
CA LYS A 192 0.40 59.86 -11.41
C LYS A 192 -1.04 60.37 -11.34
N VAL A 193 -1.98 59.55 -10.87
CA VAL A 193 -3.39 59.95 -10.67
C VAL A 193 -3.49 60.91 -9.50
N GLU A 194 -2.84 60.63 -8.37
CA GLU A 194 -2.79 61.52 -7.21
C GLU A 194 -2.23 62.89 -7.59
N LYS A 195 -1.08 62.94 -8.27
CA LYS A 195 -0.50 64.21 -8.77
C LYS A 195 -1.43 64.95 -9.73
N LYS A 196 -2.21 64.24 -10.55
CA LYS A 196 -3.23 64.85 -11.42
C LYS A 196 -4.42 65.38 -10.63
N MET A 197 -4.85 64.68 -9.58
CA MET A 197 -5.93 65.14 -8.70
C MET A 197 -5.54 66.43 -7.97
N ASP A 198 -4.32 66.48 -7.42
CA ASP A 198 -3.73 67.70 -6.86
C ASP A 198 -3.74 68.84 -7.89
N SER A 199 -3.31 68.56 -9.12
CA SER A 199 -3.32 69.55 -10.20
C SER A 199 -4.72 70.07 -10.55
N VAL A 200 -5.73 69.20 -10.55
CA VAL A 200 -7.12 69.59 -10.80
C VAL A 200 -7.64 70.43 -9.65
N MET A 201 -7.39 70.02 -8.39
CA MET A 201 -7.84 70.73 -7.21
C MET A 201 -7.22 72.14 -7.12
N ALA A 202 -5.91 72.25 -7.35
CA ALA A 202 -5.22 73.54 -7.44
C ALA A 202 -5.83 74.43 -8.55
N GLY A 203 -6.13 73.83 -9.71
CA GLY A 203 -6.79 74.52 -10.82
C GLY A 203 -8.18 75.04 -10.48
N VAL A 204 -9.00 74.22 -9.81
CA VAL A 204 -10.34 74.61 -9.36
C VAL A 204 -10.29 75.75 -8.34
N HIS A 205 -9.34 75.72 -7.39
CA HIS A 205 -9.13 76.84 -6.47
C HIS A 205 -8.71 78.11 -7.21
N ALA A 206 -7.78 78.02 -8.16
CA ALA A 206 -7.35 79.16 -8.95
C ALA A 206 -8.50 79.76 -9.76
N VAL A 207 -9.28 78.94 -10.47
CA VAL A 207 -10.44 79.38 -11.26
C VAL A 207 -11.50 80.01 -10.39
N THR A 208 -11.82 79.41 -9.24
CA THR A 208 -12.81 79.96 -8.31
C THR A 208 -12.37 81.33 -7.79
N ASN A 209 -11.08 81.50 -7.45
CA ASN A 209 -10.53 82.78 -7.02
C ASN A 209 -10.43 83.82 -8.15
N ALA A 210 -10.30 83.38 -9.41
CA ALA A 210 -10.18 84.25 -10.58
C ALA A 210 -11.53 84.71 -11.14
N ARG A 211 -12.65 84.11 -10.71
CA ARG A 211 -13.99 84.42 -11.22
C ARG A 211 -14.55 85.68 -10.56
N PRO A 212 -14.71 86.78 -11.31
CA PRO A 212 -15.31 87.99 -10.77
C PRO A 212 -16.82 87.84 -10.62
N PHE A 213 -17.39 88.50 -9.63
CA PHE A 213 -18.82 88.74 -9.56
C PHE A 213 -19.15 90.04 -10.31
N VAL A 214 -20.10 89.99 -11.23
CA VAL A 214 -20.54 91.14 -12.05
C VAL A 214 -22.04 91.28 -12.00
N GLN A 215 -22.51 92.53 -12.06
CA GLN A 215 -23.93 92.86 -12.03
C GLN A 215 -24.18 94.07 -12.93
N ASP A 216 -25.37 94.18 -13.50
CA ASP A 216 -25.87 95.39 -14.18
C ASP A 216 -24.93 95.93 -15.28
N GLY A 217 -24.80 95.20 -16.41
CA GLY A 217 -23.97 95.63 -17.54
C GLY A 217 -22.44 95.53 -17.33
N GLN A 218 -21.98 95.23 -16.12
CA GLN A 218 -20.54 95.27 -15.81
C GLN A 218 -19.75 94.14 -16.48
N THR A 219 -18.54 94.48 -16.91
CA THR A 219 -17.50 93.52 -17.31
C THR A 219 -16.38 93.55 -16.29
N ALA A 220 -15.95 92.39 -15.83
CA ALA A 220 -14.80 92.28 -14.94
C ALA A 220 -13.87 91.16 -15.38
N VAL A 221 -12.58 91.34 -15.06
CA VAL A 221 -11.52 90.35 -15.26
C VAL A 221 -10.87 90.10 -13.91
N GLY A 222 -10.63 88.83 -13.59
CA GLY A 222 -10.00 88.40 -12.35
C GLY A 222 -8.82 87.49 -12.63
N VAL A 223 -7.85 87.51 -11.72
CA VAL A 223 -6.72 86.60 -11.71
C VAL A 223 -6.70 85.91 -10.36
N GLY A 224 -6.51 84.60 -10.37
CA GLY A 224 -6.56 83.78 -9.17
C GLY A 224 -5.40 82.80 -9.16
N THR A 225 -4.98 82.42 -7.96
CA THR A 225 -4.03 81.33 -7.76
C THR A 225 -4.65 80.28 -6.85
N GLY A 226 -4.21 79.04 -6.98
CA GLY A 226 -4.66 77.91 -6.20
C GLY A 226 -3.53 76.94 -5.98
N PHE A 227 -3.55 76.28 -4.82
CA PHE A 227 -2.52 75.35 -4.38
C PHE A 227 -3.20 74.10 -3.84
N ALA A 228 -2.67 72.92 -4.17
CA ALA A 228 -3.12 71.66 -3.61
C ALA A 228 -1.97 70.64 -3.66
N GLY A 229 -1.61 70.09 -2.49
CA GLY A 229 -0.47 69.18 -2.36
C GLY A 229 0.82 69.80 -2.92
N SER A 230 1.36 69.18 -3.97
CA SER A 230 2.58 69.65 -4.67
C SER A 230 2.31 70.47 -5.94
N ALA A 231 1.04 70.75 -6.24
CA ALA A 231 0.62 71.48 -7.43
C ALA A 231 0.21 72.93 -7.12
N GLN A 232 0.55 73.83 -8.05
CA GLN A 232 0.21 75.24 -8.03
C GLN A 232 -0.43 75.62 -9.37
N SER A 233 -1.51 76.40 -9.33
CA SER A 233 -2.21 76.89 -10.50
C SER A 233 -2.37 78.40 -10.48
N VAL A 234 -2.38 78.98 -11.68
CA VAL A 234 -2.76 80.37 -11.94
C VAL A 234 -3.88 80.35 -12.95
N ALA A 235 -4.92 81.15 -12.71
CA ALA A 235 -6.09 81.26 -13.56
C ALA A 235 -6.42 82.71 -13.86
N ILE A 236 -7.02 82.93 -15.03
CA ILE A 236 -7.57 84.20 -15.46
C ILE A 236 -9.05 83.94 -15.80
N GLY A 237 -9.93 84.77 -15.27
CA GLY A 237 -11.37 84.74 -15.51
C GLY A 237 -11.86 86.07 -16.03
N ALA A 238 -12.90 86.04 -16.86
CA ALA A 238 -13.64 87.22 -17.28
C ALA A 238 -15.13 86.93 -17.13
N ALA A 239 -15.90 87.92 -16.70
CA ALA A 239 -17.35 87.84 -16.59
C ALA A 239 -18.01 89.12 -17.13
N HIS A 240 -19.20 88.97 -17.69
CA HIS A 240 -20.04 90.05 -18.19
C HIS A 240 -21.49 89.84 -17.75
N SER A 241 -22.09 90.87 -17.14
CA SER A 241 -23.53 90.91 -16.89
C SER A 241 -24.21 91.66 -18.03
N PHE A 242 -25.33 91.15 -18.54
CA PHE A 242 -26.09 91.87 -19.56
C PHE A 242 -26.93 92.97 -18.88
N GLU A 243 -26.93 94.18 -19.45
CA GLU A 243 -27.72 95.31 -18.96
C GLU A 243 -29.23 95.01 -19.07
N ASP A 244 -30.02 95.47 -18.09
CA ASP A 244 -31.47 95.21 -17.97
C ASP A 244 -31.86 93.72 -18.08
N SER A 245 -30.91 92.83 -17.77
CA SER A 245 -31.06 91.40 -17.91
C SER A 245 -30.59 90.70 -16.64
N ALA A 246 -31.38 89.73 -16.20
CA ALA A 246 -31.01 88.82 -15.11
C ALA A 246 -29.90 87.83 -15.49
N TRP A 247 -29.38 87.89 -16.73
CA TRP A 247 -28.35 86.99 -17.24
C TRP A 247 -26.94 87.55 -17.05
N SER A 248 -26.01 86.68 -16.66
CA SER A 248 -24.56 86.93 -16.72
C SER A 248 -23.83 85.75 -17.35
N MET A 249 -22.66 86.01 -17.94
CA MET A 249 -21.77 85.01 -18.52
C MET A 249 -20.38 85.13 -17.89
N SER A 250 -19.70 83.99 -17.74
CA SER A 250 -18.32 83.94 -17.26
C SER A 250 -17.50 82.95 -18.09
N ALA A 251 -16.23 83.26 -18.29
CA ALA A 251 -15.23 82.42 -18.91
C ALA A 251 -13.98 82.40 -18.04
N SER A 252 -13.29 81.27 -17.98
CA SER A 252 -12.08 81.11 -17.17
C SER A 252 -11.12 80.15 -17.83
N MET A 253 -9.82 80.42 -17.71
CA MET A 253 -8.74 79.54 -18.12
C MET A 253 -7.73 79.46 -17.00
N ASN A 254 -7.13 78.29 -16.80
CA ASN A 254 -6.09 78.08 -15.81
C ASN A 254 -4.96 77.21 -16.35
N VAL A 255 -3.77 77.48 -15.83
CA VAL A 255 -2.57 76.70 -16.05
C VAL A 255 -2.12 76.15 -14.71
N THR A 256 -1.87 74.86 -14.64
CA THR A 256 -1.36 74.20 -13.43
C THR A 256 0.02 73.60 -13.68
N THR A 257 0.93 73.84 -12.74
CA THR A 257 2.30 73.33 -12.70
C THR A 257 2.56 72.66 -11.34
N GLY A 258 3.56 71.78 -11.26
CA GLY A 258 3.88 71.07 -10.01
C GLY A 258 4.79 69.86 -10.22
N SER A 259 5.31 69.31 -9.12
CA SER A 259 6.23 68.17 -9.17
C SER A 259 5.56 66.93 -9.77
N GLY A 260 6.01 66.53 -10.96
CA GLY A 260 5.50 65.34 -11.66
C GLY A 260 4.22 65.55 -12.48
N VAL A 261 3.76 66.79 -12.63
CA VAL A 261 2.65 67.15 -13.52
C VAL A 261 3.21 67.94 -14.70
N LYS A 262 3.02 67.44 -15.94
CA LYS A 262 3.27 68.27 -17.13
C LYS A 262 2.28 69.43 -17.11
N THR A 263 2.73 70.63 -17.48
CA THR A 263 1.88 71.84 -17.55
C THR A 263 0.52 71.51 -18.14
N ASN A 264 -0.53 71.60 -17.32
CA ASN A 264 -1.89 71.31 -17.72
C ASN A 264 -2.65 72.61 -17.88
N VAL A 265 -3.32 72.77 -19.02
CA VAL A 265 -4.18 73.92 -19.31
C VAL A 265 -5.62 73.44 -19.35
N SER A 266 -6.50 74.12 -18.63
CA SER A 266 -7.94 73.87 -18.68
C SER A 266 -8.71 75.18 -18.72
N GLY A 267 -9.95 75.13 -19.17
CA GLY A 267 -10.83 76.29 -19.21
C GLY A 267 -12.29 75.88 -19.19
N GLY A 268 -13.15 76.85 -18.89
CA GLY A 268 -14.58 76.64 -18.79
C GLY A 268 -15.34 77.94 -18.95
N VAL A 269 -16.57 77.82 -19.44
CA VAL A 269 -17.52 78.92 -19.61
C VAL A 269 -18.83 78.57 -18.90
N GLY A 270 -19.59 79.56 -18.45
CA GLY A 270 -20.86 79.37 -17.78
C GLY A 270 -21.76 80.59 -17.91
N ALA A 271 -23.07 80.37 -17.85
CA ALA A 271 -24.09 81.41 -17.80
C ALA A 271 -24.92 81.25 -16.53
N HIS A 272 -25.29 82.36 -15.91
CA HIS A 272 -26.10 82.40 -14.69
C HIS A 272 -27.32 83.29 -14.91
N TYR A 273 -28.46 82.92 -14.32
CA TYR A 273 -29.69 83.70 -14.30
C TYR A 273 -30.09 83.97 -12.84
N VAL A 274 -30.38 85.23 -12.51
CA VAL A 274 -30.78 85.67 -11.17
C VAL A 274 -32.28 85.99 -11.17
N PHE A 275 -33.07 85.27 -10.39
CA PHE A 275 -34.53 85.47 -10.25
C PHE A 275 -34.88 86.27 -8.99
#